data_AF-A0AAV0SS58-F1
#
_entry.id   AF-A0AAV0SS58-F1
#
_cell.length_a   1.000
_cell.length_b   1.000
_cell.length_c   1.000
_cell.angle_alpha   90.00
_cell.angle_beta   90.00
_cell.angle_gamma   90.00
#
_symmetry.space_group_name_H-M   'P 1'
#
loop_
_entity.id
_entity.type
_entity.pdbx_description
1 polymer ?
#
loop_
_entity_poly.entity_id
_entity_poly.type
_entity_poly.pdbx_seq_one_letter_code
_entity_poly.pdbx_strand_id
1 'polypeptide(L)'
;MGWYNGANELLQEERSVRFGENVLVTSITFALFWANFGLSWYLSSRFVREFLSFTSAQKADWCSRVNSTIHAILVVIGVAYALADISWAHGFMPMSSIRAASFIFSIAIGYFLCDLIIIIIWPVPMKWVFIIHHIVAVVPYFINNFISCCAACQFGLLLFLLVELATLPLNARGFLDARNRQDSKNYMRSIYITYIVWGISRMVLPTFLIYALWAYAYPSDRNHDTCFFPNLVSAHIIALFCIGVFFFVHTPEMIQIKREYHRANGETDVSSEVAVNTDDADLEVSDVPSVPSSKACKSSSSRSLTLSLSRPQDSIADDSYDDIELGVMPRSVRTPALLEEEQ
;
A
#
# COMPACT_ATOMS: atom_id res chain seq x y z
N MET A 1 -17.70 38.37 -18.05
CA MET A 1 -17.40 37.29 -17.10
C MET A 1 -16.54 37.90 -16.00
N GLY A 2 -17.15 38.20 -14.85
CA GLY A 2 -16.43 38.74 -13.70
C GLY A 2 -15.57 37.64 -13.09
N TRP A 3 -14.29 37.93 -12.87
CA TRP A 3 -13.37 37.02 -12.22
C TRP A 3 -13.74 36.93 -10.73
N TYR A 4 -13.97 35.71 -10.24
CA TYR A 4 -14.40 35.44 -8.88
C TYR A 4 -13.22 35.68 -7.91
N ASN A 5 -13.28 36.77 -7.16
CA ASN A 5 -12.34 37.04 -6.06
C ASN A 5 -12.84 36.31 -4.81
N GLY A 6 -12.46 35.03 -4.65
CA GLY A 6 -12.85 34.17 -3.52
C GLY A 6 -12.41 34.66 -2.14
N ALA A 7 -11.63 35.75 -2.06
CA ALA A 7 -11.12 36.32 -0.81
C ALA A 7 -12.21 36.92 0.11
N ASN A 8 -13.38 37.28 -0.43
CA ASN A 8 -14.46 37.89 0.35
C ASN A 8 -15.49 36.89 0.92
N GLU A 9 -15.38 35.61 0.59
CA GLU A 9 -16.31 34.55 1.04
C GLU A 9 -15.71 33.56 2.04
N LEU A 10 -14.41 33.65 2.35
CA LEU A 10 -13.81 32.82 3.38
C LEU A 10 -14.23 33.28 4.77
N LEU A 11 -14.79 32.35 5.54
CA LEU A 11 -15.06 32.54 6.96
C LEU A 11 -13.80 33.06 7.66
N GLN A 12 -13.96 34.08 8.50
CA GLN A 12 -12.84 34.75 9.17
C GLN A 12 -11.99 33.77 10.01
N GLU A 13 -12.62 32.72 10.54
CA GLU A 13 -11.97 31.64 11.29
C GLU A 13 -11.07 30.73 10.42
N GLU A 14 -11.26 30.69 9.11
CA GLU A 14 -10.51 29.86 8.18
C GLU A 14 -9.37 30.64 7.51
N ARG A 15 -9.12 31.88 7.96
CA ARG A 15 -8.01 32.74 7.50
C ARG A 15 -6.70 32.43 8.25
N SER A 16 -6.75 31.63 9.31
CA SER A 16 -5.59 31.18 10.07
C SER A 16 -5.64 29.67 10.31
N VAL A 17 -4.46 29.06 10.38
CA VAL A 17 -4.33 27.63 10.62
C VAL A 17 -4.66 27.32 12.08
N ARG A 18 -5.44 26.25 12.31
CA ARG A 18 -5.73 25.68 13.65
C ARG A 18 -4.53 24.94 14.24
N PHE A 19 -3.39 25.60 14.32
CA PHE A 19 -2.09 24.97 14.57
C PHE A 19 -2.07 24.08 15.83
N GLY A 20 -2.56 24.57 16.97
CA GLY A 20 -2.56 23.80 18.21
C GLY A 20 -3.41 22.53 18.16
N GLU A 21 -4.61 22.60 17.59
CA GLU A 21 -5.51 21.46 17.41
C GLU A 21 -4.91 20.45 16.44
N ASN A 22 -4.38 20.92 15.31
CA ASN A 22 -3.76 20.10 14.28
C ASN A 22 -2.52 19.37 14.80
N VAL A 23 -1.66 20.05 15.59
CA VAL A 23 -0.47 19.44 16.21
C VAL A 23 -0.89 18.36 17.20
N LEU A 24 -1.91 18.64 18.03
CA LEU A 24 -2.41 17.69 19.01
C LEU A 24 -2.95 16.41 18.33
N VAL A 25 -3.84 16.56 17.33
CA VAL A 25 -4.42 15.43 16.61
C VAL A 25 -3.35 14.63 15.86
N THR A 26 -2.42 15.31 15.20
CA THR A 26 -1.32 14.66 14.47
C THR A 26 -0.42 13.86 15.41
N SER A 27 -0.07 14.44 16.56
CA SER A 27 0.81 13.79 17.55
C SER A 27 0.15 12.57 18.21
N ILE A 28 -1.13 12.69 18.56
CA ILE A 28 -1.92 11.57 19.09
C ILE A 28 -2.00 10.47 18.04
N THR A 29 -2.33 10.82 16.79
CA THR A 29 -2.46 9.85 15.71
C THR A 29 -1.14 9.13 15.44
N PHE A 30 -0.02 9.86 15.40
CA PHE A 30 1.32 9.28 15.29
C PHE A 30 1.59 8.26 16.40
N ALA A 31 1.33 8.62 17.65
CA ALA A 31 1.52 7.73 18.80
C ALA A 31 0.64 6.48 18.72
N LEU A 32 -0.62 6.62 18.26
CA LEU A 32 -1.53 5.50 18.08
C LEU A 32 -1.07 4.55 16.98
N PHE A 33 -0.59 5.04 15.83
CA PHE A 33 -0.05 4.17 14.78
C PHE A 33 1.27 3.50 15.18
N TRP A 34 2.11 4.19 15.95
CA TRP A 34 3.32 3.59 16.52
C TRP A 34 2.99 2.47 17.52
N ALA A 35 2.03 2.72 18.41
CA ALA A 35 1.52 1.71 19.33
C ALA A 35 0.88 0.53 18.58
N ASN A 36 0.10 0.80 17.52
CA ASN A 36 -0.52 -0.23 16.71
C ASN A 36 0.52 -1.07 15.96
N PHE A 37 1.63 -0.48 15.49
CA PHE A 37 2.74 -1.22 14.91
C PHE A 37 3.31 -2.23 15.91
N GLY A 38 3.62 -1.80 17.14
CA GLY A 38 4.11 -2.67 18.20
C GLY A 38 3.10 -3.74 18.61
N LEU A 39 1.82 -3.38 18.74
CA LEU A 39 0.74 -4.32 19.05
C LEU A 39 0.57 -5.36 17.93
N SER A 40 0.62 -4.92 16.67
CA SER A 40 0.52 -5.81 15.50
C SER A 40 1.69 -6.80 15.46
N TRP A 41 2.89 -6.35 15.81
CA TRP A 41 4.06 -7.22 15.93
C TRP A 41 3.88 -8.27 17.03
N TYR A 42 3.44 -7.84 18.21
CA TYR A 42 3.19 -8.72 19.35
C TYR A 42 2.12 -9.77 19.03
N LEU A 43 0.95 -9.34 18.53
CA LEU A 43 -0.15 -10.22 18.19
C LEU A 43 0.23 -11.18 17.05
N SER A 44 0.91 -10.69 16.01
CA SER A 44 1.34 -11.54 14.89
C SER A 44 2.35 -12.60 15.34
N SER A 45 3.27 -12.25 16.25
CA SER A 45 4.20 -13.23 16.85
C SER A 45 3.50 -14.33 17.65
N ARG A 46 2.32 -14.03 18.23
CA ARG A 46 1.56 -14.98 19.05
C ARG A 46 0.62 -15.87 18.21
N PHE A 47 -0.02 -15.30 17.19
CA PHE A 47 -1.14 -15.94 16.49
C PHE A 47 -0.81 -16.39 15.06
N VAL A 48 0.25 -15.86 14.44
CA VAL A 48 0.62 -16.18 13.06
C VAL A 48 1.91 -16.99 13.07
N ARG A 49 1.82 -18.29 12.76
CA ARG A 49 2.97 -19.21 12.80
C ARG A 49 4.05 -18.81 11.80
N GLU A 50 3.61 -18.41 10.61
CA GLU A 50 4.48 -17.99 9.50
C GLU A 50 5.27 -16.71 9.86
N PHE A 51 4.70 -15.83 10.68
CA PHE A 51 5.35 -14.58 11.11
C PHE A 51 6.63 -14.82 11.89
N LEU A 52 6.74 -15.94 12.62
CA LEU A 52 7.95 -16.26 13.39
C LEU A 52 9.16 -16.49 12.46
N SER A 53 8.93 -17.09 11.28
CA SER A 53 9.96 -17.36 10.27
C SER A 53 10.40 -16.14 9.45
N PHE A 54 9.70 -15.00 9.57
CA PHE A 54 10.03 -13.80 8.81
C PHE A 54 11.29 -13.10 9.33
N THR A 55 12.05 -12.50 8.41
CA THR A 55 13.13 -11.55 8.74
C THR A 55 12.55 -10.29 9.40
N SER A 56 13.39 -9.51 10.10
CA SER A 56 12.94 -8.26 10.73
C SER A 56 12.29 -7.29 9.74
N ALA A 57 12.79 -7.21 8.50
CA ALA A 57 12.22 -6.38 7.45
C ALA A 57 10.85 -6.90 6.97
N GLN A 58 10.68 -8.22 6.83
CA GLN A 58 9.39 -8.82 6.46
C GLN A 58 8.34 -8.66 7.58
N LYS A 59 8.76 -8.77 8.84
CA LYS A 59 7.90 -8.51 10.00
C LYS A 59 7.45 -7.04 10.05
N ALA A 60 8.36 -6.12 9.75
CA ALA A 60 8.03 -4.69 9.66
C ALA A 60 7.08 -4.40 8.50
N ASP A 61 7.31 -4.96 7.30
CA ASP A 61 6.38 -4.85 6.15
C ASP A 61 4.98 -5.35 6.52
N TRP A 62 4.89 -6.52 7.16
CA TRP A 62 3.62 -7.08 7.62
C TRP A 62 2.89 -6.13 8.59
N CYS A 63 3.59 -5.59 9.59
CA CYS A 63 2.98 -4.69 10.57
C CYS A 63 2.63 -3.31 9.97
N SER A 64 3.44 -2.81 9.04
CA SER A 64 3.14 -1.59 8.27
C SER A 64 1.90 -1.78 7.39
N ARG A 65 1.68 -2.96 6.79
CA ARG A 65 0.44 -3.30 6.07
C ARG A 65 -0.80 -3.28 6.98
N VAL A 66 -0.65 -3.66 8.25
CA VAL A 66 -1.75 -3.53 9.22
C VAL A 66 -2.06 -2.05 9.48
N ASN A 67 -1.04 -1.23 9.74
CA ASN A 67 -1.19 0.22 9.92
C ASN A 67 -1.86 0.89 8.71
N SER A 68 -1.34 0.64 7.50
CA SER A 68 -1.87 1.25 6.27
C SER A 68 -3.30 0.80 5.95
N THR A 69 -3.68 -0.44 6.32
CA THR A 69 -5.07 -0.90 6.21
C THR A 69 -6.00 -0.12 7.14
N ILE A 70 -5.61 0.07 8.40
CA ILE A 70 -6.39 0.85 9.37
C ILE A 70 -6.49 2.30 8.92
N HIS A 71 -5.36 2.89 8.50
CA HIS A 71 -5.32 4.24 7.95
C HIS A 71 -6.28 4.41 6.78
N ALA A 72 -6.21 3.53 5.77
CA ALA A 72 -7.07 3.58 4.60
C ALA A 72 -8.56 3.56 4.96
N ILE A 73 -8.96 2.73 5.93
CA ILE A 73 -10.35 2.69 6.42
C ILE A 73 -10.72 4.02 7.09
N LEU A 74 -9.88 4.52 8.00
CA LEU A 74 -10.12 5.77 8.73
C LEU A 74 -10.24 6.97 7.79
N VAL A 75 -9.36 7.10 6.80
CA VAL A 75 -9.43 8.23 5.86
C VAL A 75 -10.57 8.10 4.87
N VAL A 76 -10.93 6.92 4.39
CA VAL A 76 -12.09 6.76 3.49
C VAL A 76 -13.38 7.16 4.20
N ILE A 77 -13.59 6.70 5.45
CA ILE A 77 -14.75 7.08 6.26
C ILE A 77 -14.70 8.57 6.60
N GLY A 78 -13.52 9.05 7.02
CA GLY A 78 -13.30 10.43 7.40
C GLY A 78 -13.54 11.43 6.27
N VAL A 79 -13.07 11.11 5.05
CA VAL A 79 -13.32 11.92 3.85
C VAL A 79 -14.80 11.92 3.52
N ALA A 80 -15.48 10.77 3.55
CA ALA A 80 -16.92 10.71 3.30
C ALA A 80 -17.70 11.59 4.31
N TYR A 81 -17.32 11.55 5.59
CA TYR A 81 -17.87 12.44 6.61
C TYR A 81 -17.59 13.91 6.32
N ALA A 82 -16.33 14.28 6.07
CA ALA A 82 -15.93 15.67 5.82
C ALA A 82 -16.61 16.27 4.58
N LEU A 83 -16.77 15.48 3.51
CA LEU A 83 -17.48 15.91 2.31
C LEU A 83 -18.97 16.15 2.56
N ALA A 84 -19.59 15.41 3.49
CA ALA A 84 -20.99 15.57 3.86
C ALA A 84 -21.21 16.73 4.85
N ASP A 85 -20.25 16.97 5.74
CA ASP A 85 -20.28 18.05 6.74
C ASP A 85 -20.00 19.43 6.13
N ILE A 86 -19.09 19.50 5.16
CA ILE A 86 -18.72 20.74 4.49
C ILE A 86 -19.73 21.08 3.39
N SER A 87 -20.25 22.29 3.41
CA SER A 87 -21.07 22.85 2.33
C SER A 87 -20.17 23.38 1.22
N TRP A 88 -20.46 23.04 -0.04
CA TRP A 88 -19.61 23.39 -1.19
C TRP A 88 -20.35 24.28 -2.18
N ALA A 89 -19.70 25.33 -2.66
CA ALA A 89 -20.19 26.14 -3.77
C ALA A 89 -20.06 25.41 -5.11
N HIS A 90 -20.68 25.97 -6.17
CA HIS A 90 -20.56 25.45 -7.54
C HIS A 90 -19.11 25.35 -8.06
N GLY A 91 -18.19 26.13 -7.49
CA GLY A 91 -16.75 26.09 -7.80
C GLY A 91 -15.92 25.24 -6.83
N PHE A 92 -16.54 24.39 -6.02
CA PHE A 92 -15.88 23.57 -4.98
C PHE A 92 -15.17 24.37 -3.88
N MET A 93 -15.53 25.65 -3.72
CA MET A 93 -15.11 26.46 -2.57
C MET A 93 -15.92 26.04 -1.33
N PRO A 94 -15.27 25.81 -0.17
CA PRO A 94 -16.01 25.53 1.07
C PRO A 94 -16.76 26.78 1.54
N MET A 95 -18.03 26.60 1.88
CA MET A 95 -18.97 27.63 2.38
C MET A 95 -19.24 27.49 3.89
N SER A 96 -18.84 26.38 4.49
CA SER A 96 -18.89 26.13 5.94
C SER A 96 -17.49 25.80 6.49
N SER A 97 -17.38 25.55 7.81
CA SER A 97 -16.08 25.30 8.44
C SER A 97 -15.38 24.09 7.84
N ILE A 98 -14.07 24.22 7.58
CA ILE A 98 -13.22 23.14 7.07
C ILE A 98 -12.54 22.33 8.19
N ARG A 99 -12.97 22.50 9.45
CA ARG A 99 -12.42 21.78 10.61
C ARG A 99 -12.40 20.27 10.38
N ALA A 100 -13.46 19.70 9.79
CA ALA A 100 -13.52 18.28 9.45
C ALA A 100 -12.40 17.87 8.47
N ALA A 101 -12.10 18.70 7.47
CA ALA A 101 -11.00 18.46 6.53
C ALA A 101 -9.64 18.50 7.25
N SER A 102 -9.37 19.55 8.03
CA SER A 102 -8.11 19.68 8.79
C SER A 102 -7.91 18.55 9.79
N PHE A 103 -8.98 18.05 10.41
CA PHE A 103 -8.93 16.89 11.30
C PHE A 103 -8.48 15.63 10.56
N ILE A 104 -9.08 15.33 9.40
CA ILE A 104 -8.69 14.18 8.58
C ILE A 104 -7.27 14.31 8.01
N PHE A 105 -6.86 15.53 7.63
CA PHE A 105 -5.48 15.78 7.19
C PHE A 105 -4.48 15.55 8.32
N SER A 106 -4.80 15.97 9.54
CA SER A 106 -3.98 15.70 10.73
C SER A 106 -3.81 14.20 10.97
N ILE A 107 -4.89 13.42 10.82
CA ILE A 107 -4.82 11.95 10.91
C ILE A 107 -3.91 11.38 9.82
N ALA A 108 -4.05 11.85 8.58
CA ALA A 108 -3.24 11.38 7.46
C ALA A 108 -1.76 11.71 7.63
N ILE A 109 -1.43 12.92 8.07
CA ILE A 109 -0.05 13.33 8.35
C ILE A 109 0.57 12.47 9.46
N GLY A 110 -0.17 12.24 10.55
CA GLY A 110 0.32 11.41 11.66
C GLY A 110 0.67 9.99 11.22
N TYR A 111 -0.18 9.38 10.37
CA TYR A 111 0.10 8.10 9.74
C TYR A 111 1.32 8.17 8.80
N PHE A 112 1.33 9.10 7.83
CA PHE A 112 2.39 9.17 6.82
C PHE A 112 3.77 9.34 7.46
N LEU A 113 3.88 10.15 8.51
CA LEU A 113 5.12 10.32 9.26
C LEU A 113 5.53 9.03 9.99
N CYS A 114 4.58 8.35 10.63
CA CYS A 114 4.85 7.08 11.31
C CYS A 114 5.35 6.01 10.33
N ASP A 115 4.65 5.85 9.20
CA ASP A 115 4.98 4.81 8.22
C ASP A 115 6.29 5.13 7.49
N LEU A 116 6.55 6.41 7.19
CA LEU A 116 7.83 6.86 6.63
C LEU A 116 9.01 6.50 7.55
N ILE A 117 8.89 6.73 8.87
CA ILE A 117 9.93 6.35 9.83
C ILE A 117 10.13 4.83 9.84
N ILE A 118 9.05 4.05 9.86
CA ILE A 118 9.12 2.58 9.82
C ILE A 118 9.87 2.10 8.56
N ILE A 119 9.53 2.62 7.39
CA ILE A 119 10.16 2.25 6.11
C ILE A 119 11.65 2.64 6.05
N ILE A 120 12.03 3.74 6.71
CA ILE A 120 13.43 4.16 6.81
C ILE A 120 14.24 3.24 7.72
N ILE A 121 13.67 2.86 8.87
CA ILE A 121 14.34 1.98 9.86
C ILE A 121 14.46 0.55 9.33
N TRP A 122 13.39 0.01 8.73
CA TRP A 122 13.36 -1.35 8.21
C TRP A 122 13.27 -1.35 6.68
N PRO A 123 14.33 -1.77 5.97
CA PRO A 123 14.38 -1.72 4.51
C PRO A 123 13.44 -2.78 3.90
N VAL A 124 12.19 -2.38 3.67
CA VAL A 124 11.18 -3.20 2.99
C VAL A 124 11.44 -3.29 1.48
N PRO A 125 10.90 -4.31 0.78
CA PRO A 125 10.93 -4.36 -0.68
C PRO A 125 10.41 -3.06 -1.29
N MET A 126 11.07 -2.55 -2.33
CA MET A 126 10.71 -1.28 -2.99
C MET A 126 10.76 -0.04 -2.09
N LYS A 127 11.57 -0.04 -1.02
CA LYS A 127 11.67 1.06 -0.03
C LYS A 127 11.71 2.46 -0.63
N TRP A 128 12.48 2.68 -1.70
CA TRP A 128 12.66 4.00 -2.30
C TRP A 128 11.37 4.53 -2.94
N VAL A 129 10.59 3.65 -3.57
CA VAL A 129 9.29 4.02 -4.14
C VAL A 129 8.34 4.43 -3.03
N PHE A 130 8.31 3.68 -1.93
CA PHE A 130 7.45 4.01 -0.78
C PHE A 130 7.90 5.29 -0.06
N ILE A 131 9.21 5.54 0.09
CA ILE A 131 9.73 6.78 0.69
C ILE A 131 9.32 7.98 -0.15
N ILE A 132 9.55 7.94 -1.46
CA ILE A 132 9.17 9.05 -2.37
C ILE A 132 7.66 9.25 -2.34
N HIS A 133 6.88 8.16 -2.39
CA HIS A 133 5.42 8.20 -2.31
C HIS A 133 4.95 8.90 -1.03
N HIS A 134 5.47 8.53 0.14
CA HIS A 134 5.10 9.13 1.41
C HIS A 134 5.50 10.60 1.51
N ILE A 135 6.67 10.98 1.02
CA ILE A 135 7.12 12.37 1.01
C ILE A 135 6.21 13.22 0.12
N VAL A 136 5.95 12.77 -1.11
CA VAL A 136 5.08 13.50 -2.05
C VAL A 136 3.64 13.54 -1.53
N ALA A 137 3.18 12.50 -0.83
CA ALA A 137 1.86 12.47 -0.21
C ALA A 137 1.76 13.44 0.97
N VAL A 138 2.72 13.47 1.90
CA VAL A 138 2.59 14.22 3.16
C VAL A 138 2.76 15.73 2.99
N VAL A 139 3.63 16.18 2.07
CA VAL A 139 3.97 17.60 1.85
C VAL A 139 2.74 18.50 1.64
N PRO A 140 1.82 18.22 0.70
CA PRO A 140 0.66 19.09 0.47
C PRO A 140 -0.26 19.19 1.70
N TYR A 141 -0.50 18.08 2.40
CA TYR A 141 -1.29 18.09 3.64
C TYR A 141 -0.58 18.86 4.75
N PHE A 142 0.73 18.67 4.93
CA PHE A 142 1.50 19.38 5.95
C PHE A 142 1.46 20.89 5.74
N ILE A 143 1.69 21.35 4.51
CA ILE A 143 1.63 22.78 4.19
C ILE A 143 0.23 23.33 4.45
N ASN A 144 -0.82 22.64 4.00
CA ASN A 144 -2.20 23.10 4.16
C ASN A 144 -2.67 23.12 5.62
N ASN A 145 -2.14 22.22 6.43
CA ASN A 145 -2.59 22.00 7.80
C ASN A 145 -1.73 22.72 8.86
N PHE A 146 -0.52 23.17 8.53
CA PHE A 146 0.40 23.81 9.48
C PHE A 146 0.95 25.17 9.04
N ILE A 147 1.01 25.45 7.73
CA ILE A 147 1.70 26.64 7.20
C ILE A 147 0.72 27.63 6.60
N SER A 148 -0.11 27.19 5.65
CA SER A 148 -0.97 28.08 4.88
C SER A 148 -2.27 27.37 4.52
N CYS A 149 -3.41 27.95 4.92
CA CYS A 149 -4.71 27.38 4.59
C CYS A 149 -5.18 27.89 3.23
N CYS A 150 -5.31 26.99 2.26
CA CYS A 150 -5.86 27.31 0.94
C CYS A 150 -7.17 26.57 0.72
N ALA A 151 -8.24 27.34 0.84
CA ALA A 151 -9.61 26.86 0.88
C ALA A 151 -10.03 26.17 -0.43
N ALA A 152 -9.66 26.72 -1.59
CA ALA A 152 -10.07 26.13 -2.87
C ALA A 152 -9.36 24.78 -3.14
N CYS A 153 -8.25 24.51 -2.46
CA CYS A 153 -7.54 23.24 -2.55
C CYS A 153 -8.10 22.15 -1.61
N GLN A 154 -8.90 22.50 -0.60
CA GLN A 154 -9.36 21.56 0.43
C GLN A 154 -10.21 20.43 -0.15
N PHE A 155 -11.12 20.75 -1.08
CA PHE A 155 -11.94 19.76 -1.77
C PHE A 155 -11.08 18.72 -2.51
N GLY A 156 -10.11 19.22 -3.29
CA GLY A 156 -9.19 18.37 -4.05
C GLY A 156 -8.33 17.50 -3.14
N LEU A 157 -7.80 18.07 -2.05
CA LEU A 157 -6.99 17.33 -1.07
C LEU A 157 -7.80 16.25 -0.36
N LEU A 158 -9.05 16.51 0.02
CA LEU A 158 -9.95 15.50 0.59
C LEU A 158 -10.16 14.35 -0.38
N LEU A 159 -10.50 14.64 -1.64
CA LEU A 159 -10.69 13.59 -2.64
C LEU A 159 -9.40 12.85 -2.97
N PHE A 160 -8.24 13.51 -2.94
CA PHE A 160 -6.96 12.85 -3.14
C PHE A 160 -6.65 11.81 -2.05
N LEU A 161 -7.20 11.91 -0.83
CA LEU A 161 -7.06 10.85 0.18
C LEU A 161 -7.83 9.57 -0.17
N LEU A 162 -8.86 9.64 -1.04
CA LEU A 162 -9.59 8.45 -1.47
C LEU A 162 -8.75 7.51 -2.36
N VAL A 163 -7.58 7.94 -2.81
CA VAL A 163 -6.59 7.06 -3.46
C VAL A 163 -6.16 5.90 -2.54
N GLU A 164 -6.27 6.08 -1.21
CA GLU A 164 -5.99 5.03 -0.22
C GLU A 164 -6.98 3.85 -0.30
N LEU A 165 -8.11 3.98 -1.01
CA LEU A 165 -9.02 2.86 -1.22
C LEU A 165 -8.35 1.67 -1.91
N ALA A 166 -7.39 1.92 -2.81
CA ALA A 166 -6.62 0.87 -3.47
C ALA A 166 -5.63 0.15 -2.53
N THR A 167 -5.31 0.74 -1.38
CA THR A 167 -4.42 0.15 -0.36
C THR A 167 -5.06 -1.08 0.28
N LEU A 168 -6.39 -1.13 0.41
CA LEU A 168 -7.10 -2.27 1.01
C LEU A 168 -6.90 -3.59 0.24
N PRO A 169 -7.23 -3.70 -1.06
CA PRO A 169 -7.00 -4.93 -1.81
C PRO A 169 -5.50 -5.22 -2.01
N LEU A 170 -4.66 -4.19 -2.09
CA LEU A 170 -3.20 -4.34 -2.20
C LEU A 170 -2.59 -4.99 -0.94
N ASN A 171 -3.03 -4.57 0.25
CA ASN A 171 -2.61 -5.17 1.51
C ASN A 171 -3.18 -6.58 1.68
N ALA A 172 -4.44 -6.80 1.33
CA ALA A 172 -5.04 -8.14 1.34
C ALA A 172 -4.23 -9.13 0.47
N ARG A 173 -3.80 -8.69 -0.71
CA ARG A 173 -2.87 -9.45 -1.56
C ARG A 173 -1.52 -9.66 -0.88
N GLY A 174 -0.91 -8.61 -0.33
CA GLY A 174 0.37 -8.69 0.36
C GLY A 174 0.39 -9.70 1.51
N PHE A 175 -0.70 -9.79 2.28
CA PHE A 175 -0.84 -10.81 3.33
C PHE A 175 -0.91 -12.23 2.78
N LEU A 176 -1.54 -12.44 1.61
CA LEU A 176 -1.59 -13.74 0.95
C LEU A 176 -0.22 -14.13 0.37
N ASP A 177 0.50 -13.16 -0.20
CA ASP A 177 1.86 -13.34 -0.71
C ASP A 177 2.82 -13.72 0.42
N ALA A 178 2.79 -13.00 1.54
CA ALA A 178 3.62 -13.30 2.70
C ALA A 178 3.37 -14.71 3.30
N ARG A 179 2.19 -15.28 3.06
CA ARG A 179 1.83 -16.64 3.51
C ARG A 179 2.00 -17.72 2.44
N ASN A 180 2.59 -17.39 1.29
CA ASN A 180 2.74 -18.30 0.14
C ASN A 180 1.40 -18.92 -0.32
N ARG A 181 0.30 -18.15 -0.30
CA ARG A 181 -1.06 -18.61 -0.66
C ARG A 181 -1.53 -18.11 -2.04
N GLN A 182 -0.61 -18.08 -3.00
CA GLN A 182 -0.85 -17.57 -4.36
C GLN A 182 -1.81 -18.45 -5.15
N ASP A 183 -1.86 -19.76 -4.88
CA ASP A 183 -2.77 -20.69 -5.57
C ASP A 183 -4.23 -20.62 -5.10
N SER A 184 -4.54 -19.74 -4.14
CA SER A 184 -5.89 -19.66 -3.57
C SER A 184 -6.84 -18.86 -4.47
N LYS A 185 -8.12 -19.26 -4.50
CA LYS A 185 -9.19 -18.46 -5.14
C LYS A 185 -9.27 -17.03 -4.60
N ASN A 186 -8.89 -16.84 -3.34
CA ASN A 186 -8.84 -15.53 -2.69
C ASN A 186 -7.73 -14.65 -3.25
N TYR A 187 -6.61 -15.24 -3.68
CA TYR A 187 -5.53 -14.52 -4.34
C TYR A 187 -5.95 -13.98 -5.71
N MET A 188 -6.62 -14.81 -6.54
CA MET A 188 -7.16 -14.32 -7.81
C MET A 188 -8.19 -13.20 -7.60
N ARG A 189 -9.11 -13.37 -6.64
CA ARG A 189 -10.08 -12.32 -6.30
C ARG A 189 -9.39 -11.03 -5.87
N SER A 190 -8.31 -11.08 -5.08
CA SER A 190 -7.61 -9.86 -4.66
C SER A 190 -6.93 -9.16 -5.83
N ILE A 191 -6.39 -9.89 -6.81
CA ILE A 191 -5.81 -9.26 -8.03
C ILE A 191 -6.90 -8.57 -8.86
N TYR A 192 -8.03 -9.23 -9.12
CA TYR A 192 -9.14 -8.61 -9.86
C TYR A 192 -9.69 -7.37 -9.16
N ILE A 193 -9.89 -7.43 -7.84
CA ILE A 193 -10.36 -6.28 -7.05
C ILE A 193 -9.30 -5.18 -7.06
N THR A 194 -8.01 -5.51 -6.92
CA THR A 194 -6.92 -4.51 -6.98
C THR A 194 -6.94 -3.79 -8.32
N TYR A 195 -7.07 -4.50 -9.43
CA TYR A 195 -7.12 -3.90 -10.77
C TYR A 195 -8.27 -2.90 -10.92
N ILE A 196 -9.49 -3.29 -10.53
CA ILE A 196 -10.68 -2.44 -10.64
C ILE A 196 -10.58 -1.24 -9.71
N VAL A 197 -10.29 -1.47 -8.43
CA VAL A 197 -10.22 -0.41 -7.43
C VAL A 197 -9.10 0.57 -7.76
N TRP A 198 -7.92 0.09 -8.20
CA TRP A 198 -6.83 0.96 -8.66
C TRP A 198 -7.24 1.81 -9.86
N GLY A 199 -7.91 1.22 -10.86
CA GLY A 199 -8.41 1.94 -12.01
C GLY A 199 -9.34 3.09 -11.62
N ILE A 200 -10.24 2.86 -10.65
CA ILE A 200 -11.19 3.89 -10.21
C ILE A 200 -10.49 4.93 -9.31
N SER A 201 -9.87 4.50 -8.21
CA SER A 201 -9.39 5.40 -7.17
C SER A 201 -8.02 6.00 -7.45
N ARG A 202 -7.16 5.34 -8.23
CA ARG A 202 -5.79 5.77 -8.52
C ARG A 202 -5.54 6.15 -9.98
N MET A 203 -6.46 5.89 -10.91
CA MET A 203 -6.35 6.39 -12.29
C MET A 203 -7.42 7.43 -12.62
N VAL A 204 -8.70 7.08 -12.54
CA VAL A 204 -9.80 7.99 -12.92
C VAL A 204 -9.88 9.19 -11.98
N LEU A 205 -9.87 8.95 -10.67
CA LEU A 205 -10.02 10.01 -9.68
C LEU A 205 -8.88 11.05 -9.74
N PRO A 206 -7.58 10.71 -9.68
CA PRO A 206 -6.50 11.70 -9.81
C PRO A 206 -6.54 12.49 -11.12
N THR A 207 -6.94 11.84 -12.23
CA THR A 207 -7.10 12.53 -13.52
C THR A 207 -8.19 13.60 -13.45
N PHE A 208 -9.34 13.25 -12.86
CA PHE A 208 -10.42 14.21 -12.60
C PHE A 208 -9.97 15.34 -11.67
N LEU A 209 -9.20 15.04 -10.62
CA LEU A 209 -8.72 16.05 -9.68
C LEU A 209 -7.72 17.02 -10.29
N ILE A 210 -6.86 16.58 -11.21
CA ILE A 210 -6.01 17.48 -12.00
C ILE A 210 -6.86 18.42 -12.84
N TYR A 211 -7.86 17.89 -13.55
CA TYR A 211 -8.78 18.74 -14.31
C TYR A 211 -9.49 19.76 -13.40
N ALA A 212 -10.01 19.32 -12.25
CA ALA A 212 -10.70 20.19 -11.31
C ALA A 212 -9.77 21.26 -10.72
N LEU A 213 -8.50 20.91 -10.45
CA LEU A 213 -7.50 21.85 -9.97
C LEU A 213 -7.25 22.96 -11.00
N TRP A 214 -7.09 22.63 -12.27
CA TRP A 214 -6.89 23.62 -13.33
C TRP A 214 -8.15 24.44 -13.63
N ALA A 215 -9.33 23.83 -13.59
CA ALA A 215 -10.59 24.48 -13.94
C ALA A 215 -11.11 25.41 -12.83
N TYR A 216 -10.93 25.03 -11.56
CA TYR A 216 -11.56 25.70 -10.42
C TYR A 216 -10.57 26.28 -9.40
N ALA A 217 -9.52 25.55 -9.04
CA ALA A 217 -8.57 26.01 -8.02
C ALA A 217 -7.57 27.05 -8.56
N TYR A 218 -7.06 26.85 -9.78
CA TYR A 218 -6.07 27.74 -10.39
C TYR A 218 -6.60 29.20 -10.53
N PRO A 219 -7.82 29.47 -11.04
CA PRO A 219 -8.31 30.84 -11.12
C PRO A 219 -8.47 31.54 -9.77
N SER A 220 -8.81 30.78 -8.71
CA SER A 220 -9.07 31.31 -7.36
C SER A 220 -7.77 31.57 -6.58
N ASP A 221 -6.85 30.60 -6.56
CA ASP A 221 -5.74 30.57 -5.61
C ASP A 221 -4.37 30.83 -6.25
N ARG A 222 -4.31 31.26 -7.52
CA ARG A 222 -3.05 31.53 -8.26
C ARG A 222 -2.09 32.51 -7.58
N ASN A 223 -2.56 33.33 -6.64
CA ASN A 223 -1.74 34.31 -5.92
C ASN A 223 -1.24 33.77 -4.55
N HIS A 224 -1.63 32.57 -4.15
CA HIS A 224 -1.22 31.92 -2.90
C HIS A 224 -0.13 30.87 -3.17
N ASP A 225 1.06 31.35 -3.52
CA ASP A 225 2.17 30.51 -4.00
C ASP A 225 2.58 29.41 -3.00
N THR A 226 2.52 29.71 -1.70
CA THR A 226 3.01 28.82 -0.64
C THR A 226 2.27 27.49 -0.55
N CYS A 227 0.97 27.48 -0.82
CA CYS A 227 0.14 26.28 -0.75
C CYS A 227 -0.22 25.73 -2.13
N PHE A 228 -0.38 26.61 -3.12
CA PHE A 228 -0.95 26.24 -4.41
C PHE A 228 0.05 25.44 -5.25
N PHE A 229 1.29 25.92 -5.36
CA PHE A 229 2.31 25.23 -6.16
C PHE A 229 2.67 23.84 -5.61
N PRO A 230 2.86 23.64 -4.29
CA PRO A 230 3.08 22.30 -3.75
C PRO A 230 1.91 21.35 -4.02
N ASN A 231 0.67 21.82 -3.88
CA ASN A 231 -0.53 21.03 -4.21
C ASN A 231 -0.57 20.66 -5.69
N LEU A 232 -0.34 21.64 -6.58
CA LEU A 232 -0.31 21.45 -8.02
C LEU A 232 0.75 20.43 -8.43
N VAL A 233 2.00 20.62 -8.00
CA VAL A 233 3.12 19.75 -8.35
C VAL A 233 2.90 18.34 -7.82
N SER A 234 2.49 18.20 -6.56
CA SER A 234 2.26 16.88 -5.94
C SER A 234 1.12 16.13 -6.63
N ALA A 235 0.02 16.82 -6.99
CA ALA A 235 -1.10 16.23 -7.72
C ALA A 235 -0.66 15.65 -9.07
N HIS A 236 0.17 16.36 -9.83
CA HIS A 236 0.69 15.89 -11.12
C HIS A 236 1.62 14.69 -10.95
N ILE A 237 2.56 14.75 -9.99
CA ILE A 237 3.51 13.67 -9.73
C ILE A 237 2.75 12.39 -9.33
N ILE A 238 1.81 12.48 -8.39
CA ILE A 238 1.03 11.34 -7.91
C ILE A 238 0.18 10.75 -9.04
N ALA A 239 -0.52 11.59 -9.82
CA ALA A 239 -1.36 11.07 -10.91
C ALA A 239 -0.52 10.36 -11.98
N LEU A 240 0.59 10.95 -12.41
CA LEU A 240 1.49 10.32 -13.39
C LEU A 240 2.04 8.99 -12.87
N PHE A 241 2.45 8.95 -11.59
CA PHE A 241 2.91 7.73 -10.95
C PHE A 241 1.81 6.65 -10.94
N CYS A 242 0.59 6.98 -10.51
CA CYS A 242 -0.49 6.01 -10.42
C CYS A 242 -0.98 5.51 -11.78
N ILE A 243 -1.02 6.38 -12.80
CA ILE A 243 -1.30 6.00 -14.19
C ILE A 243 -0.19 5.08 -14.71
N GLY A 244 1.07 5.41 -14.45
CA GLY A 244 2.21 4.59 -14.84
C GLY A 244 2.15 3.18 -14.24
N VAL A 245 1.90 3.05 -12.94
CA VAL A 245 1.75 1.74 -12.28
C VAL A 245 0.57 0.95 -12.85
N PHE A 246 -0.55 1.61 -13.19
CA PHE A 246 -1.70 0.93 -13.79
C PHE A 246 -1.36 0.27 -15.14
N PHE A 247 -0.67 0.99 -16.03
CA PHE A 247 -0.35 0.50 -17.36
C PHE A 247 0.88 -0.41 -17.41
N PHE A 248 1.91 -0.16 -16.59
CA PHE A 248 3.17 -0.90 -16.66
C PHE A 248 3.28 -2.05 -15.66
N VAL A 249 2.47 -2.06 -14.60
CA VAL A 249 2.51 -3.11 -13.56
C VAL A 249 1.22 -3.91 -13.55
N HIS A 250 0.08 -3.26 -13.31
CA HIS A 250 -1.19 -3.97 -13.12
C HIS A 250 -1.78 -4.54 -14.42
N THR A 251 -1.70 -3.81 -15.53
CA THR A 251 -2.26 -4.26 -16.81
C THR A 251 -1.52 -5.48 -17.39
N PRO A 252 -0.18 -5.52 -17.43
CA PRO A 252 0.55 -6.71 -17.89
C PRO A 252 0.28 -7.94 -17.04
N GLU A 253 0.21 -7.77 -15.72
CA GLU A 253 -0.14 -8.84 -14.78
C GLU A 253 -1.54 -9.41 -15.07
N MET A 254 -2.54 -8.54 -15.27
CA MET A 254 -3.89 -8.95 -15.61
C MET A 254 -3.96 -9.70 -16.95
N ILE A 255 -3.20 -9.25 -17.95
CA ILE A 255 -3.12 -9.90 -19.26
C ILE A 255 -2.49 -11.29 -19.14
N GLN A 256 -1.44 -11.45 -18.33
CA GLN A 256 -0.79 -12.74 -18.10
C GLN A 256 -1.76 -13.75 -17.48
N ILE A 257 -2.46 -13.36 -16.42
CA ILE A 257 -3.46 -14.21 -15.75
C ILE A 257 -4.56 -14.62 -16.72
N LYS A 258 -5.07 -13.68 -17.53
CA LYS A 258 -6.09 -13.98 -18.54
C LYS A 258 -5.59 -14.97 -19.59
N ARG A 259 -4.32 -14.85 -20.03
CA ARG A 259 -3.70 -15.78 -20.98
C ARG A 259 -3.54 -17.17 -20.39
N GLU A 260 -3.10 -17.28 -19.13
CA GLU A 260 -2.96 -18.55 -18.44
C GLU A 260 -4.30 -19.25 -18.24
N TYR A 261 -5.34 -18.49 -17.86
CA TYR A 261 -6.70 -19.01 -17.75
C TYR A 261 -7.25 -19.54 -19.08
N HIS A 262 -7.05 -18.80 -20.19
CA HIS A 262 -7.44 -19.26 -21.51
C HIS A 262 -6.67 -20.50 -21.96
N ARG A 263 -5.36 -20.60 -21.65
CA ARG A 263 -4.57 -21.79 -21.97
C ARG A 263 -5.06 -23.02 -21.21
N ALA A 264 -5.32 -22.89 -19.91
CA ALA A 264 -5.83 -23.99 -19.09
C ALA A 264 -7.21 -24.48 -19.58
N ASN A 265 -8.11 -23.57 -19.92
CA ASN A 265 -9.44 -23.96 -20.43
C ASN A 265 -9.40 -24.48 -21.87
N GLY A 266 -8.54 -23.93 -22.73
CA GLY A 266 -8.36 -24.42 -24.10
C GLY A 266 -7.75 -25.82 -24.19
N GLU A 267 -6.82 -26.16 -23.28
CA GLU A 267 -6.32 -27.54 -23.15
C GLU A 267 -7.38 -28.52 -22.61
N THR A 268 -8.33 -28.03 -21.79
CA THR A 268 -9.42 -28.85 -21.26
C THR A 268 -10.45 -29.20 -22.35
N ASP A 269 -10.77 -28.25 -23.25
CA ASP A 269 -11.67 -28.50 -24.38
C ASP A 269 -11.07 -29.52 -25.36
N VAL A 270 -9.77 -29.39 -25.71
CA VAL A 270 -9.09 -30.35 -26.60
C VAL A 270 -8.95 -31.74 -25.95
N SER A 271 -8.65 -31.81 -24.65
CA SER A 271 -8.56 -33.10 -23.94
C SER A 271 -9.92 -33.79 -23.81
N SER A 272 -11.00 -33.03 -23.61
CA SER A 272 -12.37 -33.56 -23.62
C SER A 272 -12.79 -34.03 -25.01
N GLU A 273 -12.38 -33.34 -26.07
CA GLU A 273 -12.70 -33.70 -27.46
C GLU A 273 -11.91 -34.94 -27.93
N VAL A 274 -10.67 -35.12 -27.46
CA VAL A 274 -9.86 -36.32 -27.72
C VAL A 274 -10.38 -37.53 -26.92
N ALA A 275 -10.82 -37.35 -25.67
CA ALA A 275 -11.40 -38.43 -24.87
C ALA A 275 -12.75 -38.93 -25.40
N VAL A 276 -13.54 -38.06 -26.04
CA VAL A 276 -14.82 -38.45 -26.68
C VAL A 276 -14.60 -39.23 -27.98
N ASN A 277 -13.46 -39.09 -28.65
CA ASN A 277 -13.17 -39.76 -29.92
C ASN A 277 -12.49 -41.15 -29.78
N THR A 278 -12.22 -41.64 -28.57
CA THR A 278 -11.52 -42.92 -28.36
C THR A 278 -12.39 -44.10 -27.90
N ASP A 279 -13.71 -43.92 -27.77
CA ASP A 279 -14.61 -44.97 -27.22
C ASP A 279 -15.36 -45.83 -28.26
N ASP A 280 -15.12 -45.64 -29.57
CA ASP A 280 -15.76 -46.47 -30.61
C ASP A 280 -14.73 -47.28 -31.42
N ALA A 281 -14.25 -48.39 -30.83
CA ALA A 281 -13.83 -49.57 -31.58
C ALA A 281 -13.82 -50.84 -30.70
N ASP A 282 -14.79 -51.72 -31.00
CA ASP A 282 -14.81 -53.18 -30.81
C ASP A 282 -15.27 -53.82 -29.47
N LEU A 283 -16.51 -54.35 -29.54
CA LEU A 283 -17.06 -55.55 -28.85
C LEU A 283 -16.19 -56.79 -29.17
N GLU A 284 -16.02 -57.87 -28.37
CA GLU A 284 -16.85 -58.55 -27.38
C GLU A 284 -16.00 -59.63 -26.61
N VAL A 285 -16.59 -60.26 -25.57
CA VAL A 285 -16.31 -61.61 -24.95
C VAL A 285 -15.77 -61.69 -23.48
N SER A 286 -16.71 -62.08 -22.60
CA SER A 286 -16.70 -63.04 -21.44
C SER A 286 -15.98 -62.86 -20.08
N ASP A 287 -16.83 -63.02 -19.03
CA ASP A 287 -16.71 -63.78 -17.75
C ASP A 287 -15.82 -63.37 -16.54
N VAL A 288 -16.51 -62.82 -15.50
CA VAL A 288 -16.47 -62.98 -14.00
C VAL A 288 -15.11 -62.95 -13.19
N PRO A 289 -15.10 -62.77 -11.84
CA PRO A 289 -15.00 -61.52 -11.07
C PRO A 289 -13.70 -61.34 -10.23
N SER A 290 -13.33 -60.10 -9.86
CA SER A 290 -12.56 -59.82 -8.62
C SER A 290 -12.59 -58.33 -8.20
N VAL A 291 -12.56 -58.10 -6.89
CA VAL A 291 -12.64 -56.83 -6.11
C VAL A 291 -11.21 -56.33 -5.79
N PRO A 292 -10.95 -55.12 -5.21
CA PRO A 292 -11.33 -53.75 -5.56
C PRO A 292 -10.08 -52.93 -6.02
N SER A 293 -10.26 -51.81 -6.75
CA SER A 293 -9.12 -50.90 -7.04
C SER A 293 -9.40 -49.45 -6.66
N SER A 294 -8.34 -48.82 -6.19
CA SER A 294 -8.24 -47.59 -5.41
C SER A 294 -8.57 -46.32 -6.19
N LYS A 295 -9.21 -45.36 -5.51
CA LYS A 295 -9.29 -43.96 -5.95
C LYS A 295 -7.89 -43.35 -5.85
N ALA A 296 -7.17 -43.26 -6.97
CA ALA A 296 -5.98 -42.43 -7.08
C ALA A 296 -6.36 -41.03 -7.60
N CYS A 297 -6.37 -40.07 -6.70
CA CYS A 297 -6.43 -38.64 -7.02
C CYS A 297 -5.10 -38.25 -7.68
N LYS A 298 -5.10 -37.92 -8.98
CA LYS A 298 -3.90 -37.40 -9.66
C LYS A 298 -3.77 -35.90 -9.38
N SER A 299 -2.73 -35.56 -8.62
CA SER A 299 -2.22 -34.22 -8.40
C SER A 299 -1.60 -33.70 -9.71
N SER A 300 -2.07 -32.56 -10.21
CA SER A 300 -1.40 -31.81 -11.26
C SER A 300 -0.55 -30.72 -10.60
N SER A 301 0.75 -30.99 -10.54
CA SER A 301 1.80 -30.04 -10.16
C SER A 301 1.85 -28.89 -11.16
N SER A 302 1.31 -27.74 -10.81
CA SER A 302 1.54 -26.48 -11.51
C SER A 302 2.70 -25.75 -10.84
N ARG A 303 3.90 -25.87 -11.41
CA ARG A 303 5.02 -24.96 -11.14
C ARG A 303 4.61 -23.55 -11.57
N SER A 304 4.27 -22.70 -10.60
CA SER A 304 4.15 -21.26 -10.81
C SER A 304 5.54 -20.62 -10.64
N LEU A 305 6.05 -20.05 -11.73
CA LEU A 305 7.25 -19.24 -11.76
C LEU A 305 6.84 -17.78 -11.58
N THR A 306 6.86 -17.29 -10.34
CA THR A 306 6.84 -15.85 -10.10
C THR A 306 8.18 -15.26 -10.55
N LEU A 307 8.10 -14.26 -11.42
CA LEU A 307 9.22 -13.49 -11.94
C LEU A 307 9.86 -12.71 -10.78
N SER A 308 10.78 -13.39 -10.10
CA SER A 308 11.63 -12.85 -9.05
C SER A 308 12.64 -11.90 -9.69
N LEU A 309 12.41 -10.59 -9.52
CA LEU A 309 13.48 -9.58 -9.60
C LEU A 309 14.37 -9.68 -8.36
N SER A 310 14.96 -10.85 -8.15
CA SER A 310 16.07 -11.08 -7.24
C SER A 310 17.26 -11.51 -8.08
N ARG A 311 18.22 -10.61 -8.24
CA ARG A 311 19.55 -10.95 -8.75
C ARG A 311 20.16 -12.05 -7.86
N PRO A 312 20.78 -13.11 -8.39
CA PRO A 312 21.49 -14.06 -7.54
C PRO A 312 22.71 -13.34 -6.97
N GLN A 313 22.86 -13.34 -5.65
CA GLN A 313 24.10 -12.98 -5.00
C GLN A 313 24.80 -14.29 -4.65
N ASP A 314 25.92 -14.52 -5.32
CA ASP A 314 26.78 -15.68 -5.10
C ASP A 314 27.23 -15.73 -3.63
N SER A 315 27.39 -16.96 -3.12
CA SER A 315 27.88 -17.25 -1.79
C SER A 315 29.32 -16.79 -1.62
N ILE A 316 29.52 -15.75 -0.82
CA ILE A 316 30.81 -15.48 -0.18
C ILE A 316 30.59 -15.72 1.32
N ALA A 317 31.36 -16.67 1.84
CA ALA A 317 31.43 -16.97 3.25
C ALA A 317 32.17 -15.85 4.02
N ASP A 318 31.67 -15.61 5.24
CA ASP A 318 32.31 -15.06 6.44
C ASP A 318 33.02 -13.70 6.40
N ASP A 319 32.53 -12.75 7.20
CA ASP A 319 33.11 -12.49 8.53
C ASP A 319 32.46 -11.24 9.18
N SER A 320 32.14 -11.40 10.47
CA SER A 320 32.19 -10.36 11.53
C SER A 320 31.34 -9.08 11.37
N TYR A 321 30.23 -8.99 12.11
CA TYR A 321 29.80 -7.76 12.80
C TYR A 321 28.78 -8.13 13.91
N ASP A 322 29.26 -8.84 14.93
CA ASP A 322 28.69 -8.73 16.27
C ASP A 322 29.45 -7.62 17.01
N ASP A 323 28.77 -6.98 17.97
CA ASP A 323 29.22 -5.94 18.91
C ASP A 323 28.93 -4.47 18.54
N ILE A 324 27.71 -4.02 18.89
CA ILE A 324 27.55 -2.81 19.69
C ILE A 324 26.77 -3.17 20.97
N GLU A 325 27.58 -3.48 21.99
CA GLU A 325 27.40 -3.39 23.43
C GLU A 325 26.03 -2.94 24.00
N LEU A 326 25.33 -3.89 24.64
CA LEU A 326 24.62 -3.63 25.89
C LEU A 326 25.59 -3.95 27.04
N GLY A 327 26.02 -2.91 27.75
CA GLY A 327 27.06 -2.97 28.77
C GLY A 327 26.74 -3.91 29.93
N VAL A 328 27.57 -4.95 30.09
CA VAL A 328 27.86 -5.63 31.35
C VAL A 328 29.30 -6.15 31.27
N MET A 329 30.23 -5.51 31.99
CA MET A 329 31.63 -5.95 32.10
C MET A 329 31.74 -7.27 32.89
N PRO A 330 32.48 -8.29 32.40
CA PRO A 330 32.94 -9.39 33.24
C PRO A 330 34.38 -9.19 33.71
N ARG A 331 34.59 -9.55 34.97
CA ARG A 331 35.86 -9.56 35.71
C ARG A 331 36.92 -10.45 35.05
N SER A 332 38.16 -9.98 35.17
CA SER A 332 39.42 -10.67 34.90
C SER A 332 39.46 -12.13 35.35
N VAL A 333 39.95 -13.01 34.47
CA VAL A 333 40.59 -14.27 34.86
C VAL A 333 41.85 -14.46 34.01
N ARG A 334 42.98 -14.62 34.71
CA ARG A 334 44.34 -14.85 34.20
C ARG A 334 44.42 -16.05 33.25
N THR A 335 45.32 -15.95 32.27
CA THR A 335 45.91 -17.11 31.59
C THR A 335 47.43 -17.13 31.84
N PRO A 336 48.08 -18.30 32.03
CA PRO A 336 49.47 -18.39 32.47
C PRO A 336 50.45 -18.14 31.33
N ALA A 337 51.60 -17.54 31.68
CA ALA A 337 52.76 -17.40 30.82
C ALA A 337 53.37 -18.78 30.49
N LEU A 338 53.67 -18.99 29.21
CA LEU A 338 54.68 -19.94 28.75
C LEU A 338 55.86 -19.15 28.18
N LEU A 339 57.04 -19.58 28.61
CA LEU A 339 58.38 -19.07 28.37
C LEU A 339 58.96 -19.54 27.02
N GLU A 340 60.13 -18.98 26.70
CA GLU A 340 61.17 -19.45 25.75
C GLU A 340 60.93 -19.14 24.26
N GLU A 341 61.90 -18.71 23.46
CA GLU A 341 63.29 -18.23 23.65
C GLU A 341 63.78 -17.68 22.28
N GLU A 342 64.81 -16.82 22.31
CA GLU A 342 65.82 -16.52 21.27
C GLU A 342 65.42 -16.51 19.76
N GLN A 343 65.48 -15.34 19.11
CA GLN A 343 66.72 -14.77 18.51
C GLN A 343 66.51 -13.34 18.01
#